data_AF-A0A1G3CLN9-F1
#
_entry.id   AF-A0A1G3CLN9-F1
#
_cell.length_a   1.000
_cell.length_b   1.000
_cell.length_c   1.000
_cell.angle_alpha   90.00
_cell.angle_beta   90.00
_cell.angle_gamma   90.00
#
_symmetry.space_group_name_H-M   'P 1'
#
loop_
_entity.id
_entity.type
_entity.pdbx_description
1 polymer ?
#
loop_
_entity_poly.entity_id
_entity_poly.type
_entity_poly.pdbx_seq_one_letter_code
_entity_poly.pdbx_strand_id
1 'polypeptide(L)' 'MKEIRIHAKAGQGAITTAALLGTAAFLGGKYALAFPHFGAERMGAPMNAFVRHVKDLKSLGF' A
#
# COMPACT_ATOMS: atom_id res chain seq x y z
N MET A 1 10.47 -6.72 7.03
CA MET A 1 9.55 -5.99 6.12
C MET A 1 8.55 -5.20 6.95
N LYS A 2 8.18 -3.96 6.55
CA LYS A 2 7.10 -3.20 7.19
C LYS A 2 5.89 -3.13 6.27
N GLU A 3 4.70 -3.29 6.83
CA GLU A 3 3.41 -3.18 6.12
C GLU A 3 2.57 -2.08 6.75
N ILE A 4 1.95 -1.26 5.91
CA ILE A 4 0.95 -0.25 6.26
C ILE A 4 -0.37 -0.68 5.62
N ARG A 5 -1.42 -0.79 6.42
CA ARG A 5 -2.79 -1.05 5.97
C ARG A 5 -3.62 0.21 6.09
N ILE A 6 -4.26 0.59 5.00
CA ILE A 6 -5.17 1.73 4.91
C ILE A 6 -6.58 1.19 4.86
N HIS A 7 -7.43 1.65 5.78
CA HIS A 7 -8.84 1.31 5.86
C HIS A 7 -9.68 2.47 5.32
N ALA A 8 -10.56 2.21 4.36
CA ALA A 8 -11.48 3.20 3.83
C ALA A 8 -12.72 2.56 3.20
N LYS A 9 -13.61 3.37 2.63
CA LYS A 9 -14.65 2.91 1.71
C LYS A 9 -14.24 3.16 0.25
N ALA A 10 -14.78 2.38 -0.67
CA ALA A 10 -14.60 2.61 -2.10
C ALA A 10 -15.03 4.03 -2.48
N GLY A 11 -14.09 4.80 -3.06
CA GLY A 11 -14.25 6.23 -3.37
C GLY A 11 -13.58 7.20 -2.39
N GLN A 12 -13.07 6.75 -1.24
CA GLN A 12 -12.40 7.61 -0.24
C GLN A 12 -10.88 7.75 -0.45
N GLY A 13 -10.34 7.28 -1.56
CA GLY A 13 -8.94 7.53 -1.92
C GLY A 13 -7.90 6.59 -1.29
N ALA A 14 -8.28 5.46 -0.69
CA ALA A 14 -7.30 4.51 -0.11
C ALA A 14 -6.21 4.06 -1.10
N ILE A 15 -6.56 3.87 -2.37
CA ILE A 15 -5.60 3.49 -3.42
C ILE A 15 -4.61 4.63 -3.67
N THR A 16 -5.11 5.86 -3.78
CA THR A 16 -4.29 7.06 -3.96
C THR A 16 -3.34 7.25 -2.77
N THR A 17 -3.83 7.09 -1.54
CA THR A 17 -3.00 7.14 -0.33
C THR A 17 -1.92 6.07 -0.35
N ALA A 18 -2.25 4.83 -0.73
CA ALA A 18 -1.27 3.75 -0.83
C ALA A 18 -0.19 4.05 -1.89
N ALA A 19 -0.60 4.55 -3.06
CA ALA A 19 0.31 4.95 -4.12
C ALA A 19 1.25 6.08 -3.67
N LEU A 20 0.71 7.11 -3.01
CA LEU A 20 1.50 8.23 -2.48
C LEU A 20 2.53 7.77 -1.43
N LEU A 21 2.12 6.92 -0.49
CA LEU A 21 3.01 6.36 0.53
C LEU A 21 4.08 5.45 -0.09
N GLY A 22 3.72 4.65 -1.09
CA GLY A 22 4.65 3.83 -1.86
C GLY A 22 5.70 4.67 -2.59
N THR A 23 5.27 5.72 -3.29
CA THR A 23 6.16 6.67 -3.98
C THR A 23 7.06 7.40 -3.00
N ALA A 24 6.53 7.86 -1.86
CA ALA A 24 7.34 8.51 -0.82
C ALA A 24 8.39 7.56 -0.23
N ALA A 25 8.04 6.29 -0.02
CA ALA A 25 9.00 5.28 0.44
C ALA A 25 10.09 5.01 -0.61
N PHE A 26 9.71 4.93 -1.90
CA PHE A 26 10.63 4.77 -3.01
C PHE A 26 11.61 5.95 -3.13
N LEU A 27 11.10 7.18 -3.11
CA LEU A 27 11.92 8.41 -3.12
C LEU A 27 12.83 8.49 -1.89
N GLY A 28 12.41 7.92 -0.76
CA GLY A 28 13.22 7.77 0.45
C GLY A 28 14.25 6.64 0.42
N GLY A 29 14.55 6.07 -0.76
CA GLY A 29 15.56 5.04 -0.96
C GLY A 29 15.17 3.64 -0.46
N LYS A 30 13.88 3.36 -0.32
CA LYS A 30 13.36 2.04 0.10
C LYS A 30 12.75 1.32 -1.09
N TYR A 31 12.78 0.00 -1.05
CA TYR A 31 11.97 -0.81 -1.97
C TYR A 31 10.55 -0.85 -1.46
N ALA A 32 9.58 -0.46 -2.28
CA ALA A 32 8.18 -0.33 -1.88
C ALA A 32 7.24 -0.98 -2.90
N LEU A 33 6.14 -1.55 -2.39
CA LEU A 33 5.03 -2.12 -3.17
C LEU A 33 3.73 -1.60 -2.58
N ALA A 34 2.91 -0.94 -3.41
CA ALA A 34 1.57 -0.49 -3.05
C ALA A 34 0.54 -1.28 -3.86
N PHE A 35 -0.50 -1.80 -3.21
CA PHE A 35 -1.55 -2.55 -3.89
C PHE A 35 -2.91 -2.42 -3.18
N PRO A 36 -4.01 -2.41 -3.94
CA PRO A 36 -5.35 -2.38 -3.37
C PRO A 36 -5.83 -3.78 -2.96
N HIS A 37 -6.83 -3.84 -2.09
CA HIS A 37 -7.57 -5.06 -1.75
C HIS A 37 -9.06 -4.74 -1.63
N PHE A 38 -9.85 -5.22 -2.59
CA PHE A 38 -11.29 -5.05 -2.65
C PHE A 38 -11.95 -6.31 -3.21
N GLY A 39 -13.19 -6.57 -2.77
CA GLY A 39 -14.03 -7.65 -3.30
C GLY A 39 -14.79 -7.23 -4.56
N ALA A 40 -15.83 -7.97 -4.93
CA ALA A 40 -16.63 -7.67 -6.13
C ALA A 40 -17.41 -6.34 -6.08
N GLU A 41 -17.62 -5.78 -4.87
CA GLU A 41 -18.40 -4.56 -4.65
C GLU A 41 -17.62 -3.29 -5.02
N ARG A 42 -18.25 -2.35 -5.73
CA ARG A 42 -17.55 -1.24 -6.42
C ARG A 42 -17.67 0.13 -5.77
N MET A 43 -18.73 0.45 -5.02
CA MET A 43 -18.93 1.80 -4.46
C MET A 43 -19.44 1.75 -3.02
N GLY A 44 -18.84 2.54 -2.12
CA GLY A 44 -19.24 2.62 -0.70
C GLY A 44 -18.90 1.39 0.17
N ALA A 45 -18.52 0.27 -0.45
CA ALA A 45 -18.10 -0.95 0.25
C ALA A 45 -16.81 -0.72 1.05
N PRO A 46 -16.64 -1.38 2.21
CA PRO A 46 -15.37 -1.42 2.92
C PRO A 46 -14.26 -1.95 2.01
N MET A 47 -13.17 -1.20 1.92
CA MET A 47 -12.00 -1.58 1.13
C MET A 47 -10.72 -1.32 1.92
N ASN A 48 -9.67 -2.03 1.54
CA ASN A 48 -8.35 -1.79 2.09
C ASN A 48 -7.34 -1.51 0.97
N ALA A 49 -6.26 -0.83 1.31
CA ALA A 49 -5.07 -0.76 0.47
C ALA A 49 -3.83 -0.97 1.35
N PHE A 50 -2.77 -1.47 0.73
CA PHE A 50 -1.58 -1.91 1.44
C PHE A 50 -0.34 -1.25 0.84
N VAL A 51 0.61 -0.93 1.71
CA VAL A 51 1.97 -0.53 1.31
C VAL A 51 2.95 -1.36 2.09
N ARG A 52 3.79 -2.12 1.39
CA ARG A 52 4.89 -2.87 1.97
C ARG A 52 6.19 -2.23 1.55
N HIS A 53 7.11 -2.06 2.48
CA HIS A 53 8.44 -1.55 2.14
C HIS A 53 9.57 -2.19 2.96
N VAL A 54 10.76 -2.21 2.38
CA VAL A 54 12.02 -2.66 3.00
C VAL A 54 13.15 -1.68 2.71
N LYS A 55 14.11 -1.56 3.62
CA LYS A 55 15.28 -0.70 3.43
C LYS A 55 16.30 -1.33 2.47
N ASP A 56 16.43 -2.65 2.50
CA ASP A 56 17.37 -3.42 1.69
C ASP A 56 16.72 -4.75 1.30
N LEU A 57 16.91 -5.21 0.07
CA LEU A 57 16.40 -6.50 -0.40
C LEU A 57 17.05 -7.69 0.32
N LYS A 58 18.32 -7.57 0.75
CA LYS A 58 19.03 -8.59 1.53
C LYS A 58 18.37 -8.85 2.89
N SER A 59 17.59 -7.89 3.40
CA SER A 59 16.82 -8.06 4.64
C SER A 59 15.66 -9.06 4.51
N LEU A 60 15.37 -9.56 3.31
CA LEU A 60 14.35 -10.54 3.04
C LEU A 60 14.87 -12.00 3.12
N GLY A 61 16.16 -12.20 3.40
CA GLY A 61 16.72 -13.53 3.71
C GLY A 61 17.04 -14.39 2.50
N PHE A 62 17.33 -13.78 1.35
CA PHE A 62 17.87 -14.43 0.16
C PHE A 62 19.37 -14.14 0.02
#